data_AF-A0A183ICD9-F1
#
_entry.id   AF-A0A183ICD9-F1
#
_cell.length_a   1.000
_cell.length_b   1.000
_cell.length_c   1.000
_cell.angle_alpha   90.00
_cell.angle_beta   90.00
_cell.angle_gamma   90.00
#
_symmetry.space_group_name_H-M   'P 1'
#
loop_
_entity.id
_entity.type
_entity.pdbx_description
1 polymer ?
#
loop_
_entity_poly.entity_id
_entity_poly.type
_entity_poly.pdbx_seq_one_letter_code
_entity_poly.pdbx_strand_id
1 'polypeptide(L)'
;MVFGCDHLVEHVHSPTELTYYHGQIAEEDMAGKLKNDGDYLLWTDQAGKLKISVFWNHTIHHLEVSTDPKTGTYLLPRGNETEPIETVSSLDECIKVFAMYSIPACGIILKKPIKLY
;
A
#
# COMPACT_ATOMS: atom_id res chain seq x y z
N MET A 1 -8.56 2.99 -21.80
CA MET A 1 -7.88 3.06 -20.50
C MET A 1 -7.06 1.79 -20.41
N VAL A 2 -5.75 1.87 -20.68
CA VAL A 2 -4.88 0.69 -20.64
C VAL A 2 -4.46 0.55 -19.18
N PHE A 3 -5.07 -0.36 -18.45
CA PHE A 3 -4.62 -0.68 -17.09
C PHE A 3 -3.25 -1.36 -17.26
N GLY A 4 -2.17 -0.62 -16.99
CA GLY A 4 -0.83 -1.19 -16.98
C GLY A 4 -0.76 -2.36 -16.00
N CYS A 5 0.12 -3.33 -16.25
CA CYS A 5 0.33 -4.50 -15.40
C CYS A 5 0.75 -4.17 -13.94
N ASP A 6 0.96 -2.90 -13.61
CA ASP A 6 1.30 -2.41 -12.28
C ASP A 6 0.20 -2.57 -11.23
N HIS A 7 -1.04 -2.83 -11.67
CA HIS A 7 -2.18 -3.03 -10.77
C HIS A 7 -2.60 -4.50 -10.58
N LEU A 8 -1.90 -5.45 -11.21
CA LEU A 8 -2.19 -6.87 -11.03
C LEU A 8 -1.84 -7.31 -9.61
N VAL A 9 -2.75 -8.06 -9.00
CA VAL A 9 -2.52 -8.64 -7.68
C VAL A 9 -1.39 -9.66 -7.76
N GLU A 10 -0.42 -9.52 -6.88
CA GLU A 10 0.70 -10.44 -6.72
C GLU A 10 0.30 -11.52 -5.71
N HIS A 11 0.15 -12.75 -6.20
CA HIS A 11 -0.16 -13.91 -5.37
C HIS A 11 1.10 -14.41 -4.65
N VAL A 12 1.40 -13.79 -3.51
CA VAL A 12 2.54 -14.12 -2.65
C VAL A 12 2.08 -14.66 -1.30
N HIS A 13 2.94 -15.42 -0.62
CA HIS A 13 2.64 -15.96 0.71
C HIS A 13 2.97 -14.97 1.83
N SER A 14 3.88 -14.02 1.56
CA SER A 14 4.30 -13.00 2.52
C SER A 14 4.38 -11.61 1.84
N PRO A 15 4.03 -10.52 2.55
CA PRO A 15 4.26 -9.15 2.06
C PRO A 15 5.71 -8.84 1.65
N THR A 16 6.67 -9.59 2.19
CA THR A 16 8.09 -9.42 1.90
C THR A 16 8.51 -9.98 0.53
N GLU A 17 7.63 -10.73 -0.13
CA GLU A 17 7.86 -11.28 -1.47
C GLU A 17 7.29 -10.38 -2.57
N LEU A 18 6.57 -9.30 -2.19
CA LEU A 18 6.00 -8.35 -3.13
C LEU A 18 7.10 -7.60 -3.88
N THR A 19 6.87 -7.36 -5.16
CA THR A 19 7.87 -6.77 -6.06
C THR A 19 8.24 -5.32 -5.72
N TYR A 20 7.44 -4.67 -4.89
CA TYR A 20 7.62 -3.33 -4.38
C TYR A 20 7.93 -3.30 -2.88
N TYR A 21 8.36 -4.43 -2.31
CA TYR A 21 8.97 -4.51 -0.98
C TYR A 21 10.48 -4.27 -1.08
N HIS A 22 10.98 -3.26 -0.38
CA HIS A 22 12.39 -2.83 -0.44
C HIS A 22 13.25 -3.40 0.70
N GLY A 23 12.74 -4.36 1.48
CA GLY A 23 13.49 -4.91 2.60
C GLY A 23 13.48 -4.00 3.84
N GLN A 24 14.43 -4.26 4.72
CA GLN A 24 14.69 -3.42 5.89
C GLN A 24 15.68 -2.32 5.50
N ILE A 25 15.21 -1.07 5.41
CA ILE A 25 16.00 0.07 4.94
C ILE A 25 15.88 1.25 5.89
N ALA A 26 16.74 2.27 5.74
CA ALA A 26 16.61 3.52 6.46
C ALA A 26 15.49 4.39 5.84
N GLU A 27 14.92 5.30 6.65
CA GLU A 27 13.85 6.19 6.19
C GLU A 27 14.33 7.11 5.06
N GLU A 28 15.60 7.54 5.11
CA GLU A 28 16.26 8.33 4.07
C GLU A 28 16.37 7.60 2.72
N ASP A 29 16.70 6.29 2.74
CA ASP A 29 16.76 5.46 1.53
C ASP A 29 15.36 5.28 0.91
N MET A 30 14.36 5.08 1.77
CA MET A 30 12.96 5.02 1.35
C MET A 30 12.52 6.35 0.74
N ALA A 31 12.81 7.46 1.40
CA ALA A 31 12.46 8.80 0.94
C ALA A 31 13.07 9.13 -0.42
N GLY A 32 14.34 8.77 -0.64
CA GLY A 32 15.03 8.98 -1.91
C GLY A 32 14.44 8.22 -3.11
N LYS A 33 13.63 7.18 -2.85
CA LYS A 33 12.97 6.37 -3.88
C LYS A 33 11.61 6.92 -4.32
N LEU A 34 10.92 7.66 -3.45
CA LEU A 34 9.60 8.22 -3.75
C LEU A 34 9.75 9.63 -4.34
N LYS A 35 9.45 9.79 -5.64
CA LYS A 35 9.78 11.02 -6.37
C LYS A 35 8.55 11.82 -6.80
N ASN A 36 7.42 11.15 -7.00
CA ASN A 36 6.21 11.73 -7.56
C ASN A 36 5.00 11.45 -6.67
N ASP A 37 3.99 12.33 -6.75
CA ASP A 37 2.75 12.17 -6.00
C ASP A 37 2.01 10.88 -6.38
N GLY A 38 1.88 9.99 -5.40
CA GLY A 38 1.28 8.68 -5.50
C GLY A 38 2.29 7.55 -5.76
N ASP A 39 3.59 7.85 -5.82
CA ASP A 39 4.64 6.83 -5.71
C ASP A 39 4.57 6.21 -4.31
N TYR A 40 4.55 4.89 -4.25
CA TYR A 40 4.49 4.16 -2.98
C TYR A 40 5.39 2.93 -2.99
N LEU A 41 5.80 2.50 -1.80
CA LEU A 41 6.54 1.25 -1.60
C LEU A 41 6.27 0.62 -0.24
N LEU A 42 6.60 -0.66 -0.13
CA LEU A 42 6.63 -1.40 1.12
C LEU A 42 8.07 -1.49 1.62
N TRP A 43 8.26 -1.37 2.92
CA TRP A 43 9.56 -1.56 3.57
C TRP A 43 9.36 -1.91 5.03
N THR A 44 10.43 -2.39 5.66
CA THR A 44 10.46 -2.66 7.09
C THR A 44 11.39 -1.65 7.76
N ASP A 45 10.96 -1.05 8.87
CA ASP A 45 11.82 -0.13 9.61
C ASP A 45 12.86 -0.87 10.45
N GLN A 46 13.75 -0.12 11.12
CA GLN A 46 14.81 -0.69 11.95
C GLN A 46 14.27 -1.51 13.15
N ALA A 47 13.01 -1.31 13.53
CA ALA A 47 12.34 -2.08 14.59
C ALA A 47 11.64 -3.35 14.07
N GLY A 48 11.68 -3.61 12.76
CA GLY A 48 11.01 -4.77 12.16
C GLY A 48 9.53 -4.53 11.82
N LYS A 49 9.03 -3.29 11.91
CA LYS A 49 7.63 -2.97 11.57
C LYS A 49 7.51 -2.76 10.05
N LEU A 50 6.64 -3.53 9.41
CA LEU A 50 6.25 -3.33 8.00
C LEU A 50 5.47 -2.02 7.86
N LYS A 51 5.84 -1.21 6.86
CA LYS A 51 5.23 0.08 6.55
C LYS A 51 4.93 0.19 5.06
N ILE A 52 3.78 0.79 4.75
CA ILE A 52 3.45 1.32 3.43
C ILE A 52 3.78 2.81 3.47
N SER A 53 4.63 3.29 2.56
CA SER A 53 4.95 4.71 2.46
C SER A 53 4.64 5.24 1.08
N VAL A 54 4.11 6.45 1.04
CA VAL A 54 3.64 7.12 -0.17
C VAL A 54 4.07 8.56 -0.14
N PHE A 55 4.56 9.06 -1.27
CA PHE A 55 4.83 10.48 -1.43
C PHE A 55 3.58 11.17 -1.96
N TRP A 56 3.13 12.20 -1.26
CA TRP A 56 1.92 12.93 -1.61
C TRP A 56 2.04 14.37 -1.15
N ASN A 57 1.72 15.33 -2.03
CA ASN A 57 1.71 16.75 -1.71
C ASN A 57 3.03 17.21 -1.05
N HIS A 58 4.16 16.87 -1.68
CA HIS A 58 5.51 17.19 -1.23
C HIS A 58 5.94 16.59 0.12
N THR A 59 5.19 15.62 0.66
CA THR A 59 5.45 15.00 1.96
C THR A 59 5.38 13.48 1.86
N ILE A 60 6.13 12.78 2.71
CA ILE A 60 6.01 11.33 2.84
C ILE A 60 5.00 11.01 3.92
N HIS A 61 4.06 10.14 3.59
CA HIS A 61 3.05 9.64 4.51
C HIS A 61 3.20 8.13 4.69
N HIS A 62 2.95 7.65 5.90
CA HIS A 62 2.88 6.23 6.20
C HIS A 62 1.41 5.82 6.30
N LEU A 63 0.99 4.87 5.48
CA LEU A 63 -0.37 4.36 5.52
C LEU A 63 -0.45 3.19 6.50
N GLU A 64 -1.45 3.24 7.37
CA GLU A 64 -1.84 2.12 8.21
C GLU A 64 -3.09 1.48 7.60
N VAL A 65 -3.01 0.19 7.30
CA VAL A 65 -4.15 -0.60 6.86
C VAL A 65 -4.83 -1.20 8.08
N SER A 66 -6.15 -1.06 8.14
CA SER A 66 -6.93 -1.65 9.23
C SER A 66 -7.17 -3.13 8.94
N THR A 67 -7.07 -3.96 9.97
CA THR A 67 -7.43 -5.37 9.91
C THR A 67 -8.64 -5.65 10.78
N ASP A 68 -9.47 -6.58 10.33
CA ASP A 68 -10.56 -7.10 11.15
C ASP A 68 -9.97 -7.97 12.27
N PRO A 69 -10.24 -7.66 13.55
CA PRO A 69 -9.60 -8.34 14.67
C PRO A 69 -10.07 -9.78 14.86
N LYS A 70 -11.21 -10.19 14.27
CA LYS A 70 -11.76 -11.54 14.41
C LYS A 70 -11.18 -12.48 13.36
N THR A 71 -10.97 -11.97 12.16
CA THR A 71 -10.58 -12.77 10.99
C THR A 71 -9.12 -12.55 10.58
N GLY A 72 -8.51 -11.44 11.00
CA GLY A 72 -7.16 -11.03 10.58
C GLY A 72 -7.10 -10.51 9.14
N THR A 73 -8.24 -10.40 8.46
CA THR A 73 -8.33 -9.91 7.07
C THR A 73 -8.21 -8.38 7.00
N TYR A 74 -7.75 -7.84 5.88
CA TYR A 74 -7.63 -6.39 5.67
C TYR A 74 -8.98 -5.78 5.33
N LEU A 75 -9.33 -4.69 6.01
CA LEU A 75 -10.58 -3.96 5.78
C LEU A 75 -10.43 -3.06 4.57
N LEU A 76 -11.39 -3.17 3.64
CA LEU A 76 -11.48 -2.26 2.50
C LEU A 76 -12.15 -0.94 2.91
N PRO A 77 -11.82 0.17 2.22
CA PRO A 77 -12.40 1.48 2.48
C PRO A 77 -13.91 1.48 2.21
N ARG A 78 -14.66 2.17 3.06
CA ARG A 78 -16.12 2.31 2.97
C ARG A 78 -16.47 3.79 2.95
N GLY A 79 -17.41 4.19 2.10
CA GLY A 79 -17.85 5.56 1.96
C GLY A 79 -18.74 6.03 3.10
N ASN A 80 -19.44 5.11 3.77
CA ASN A 80 -20.31 5.39 4.91
C ASN A 80 -20.57 4.12 5.76
N GLU A 81 -21.18 4.30 6.94
CA GLU A 81 -21.46 3.19 7.87
C GLU A 81 -22.55 2.21 7.41
N THR A 82 -23.33 2.56 6.37
CA THR A 82 -24.42 1.74 5.85
C THR A 82 -23.97 0.76 4.76
N GLU A 83 -22.79 0.97 4.17
CA GLU A 83 -22.18 0.03 3.22
C GLU A 83 -21.75 -1.27 3.93
N PRO A 84 -21.71 -2.43 3.25
CA PRO A 84 -21.29 -3.71 3.84
C PRO A 84 -19.79 -3.73 4.19
N ILE A 85 -19.39 -4.56 5.17
CA ILE A 85 -17.96 -4.70 5.54
C ILE A 85 -17.35 -5.59 4.48
N GLU A 86 -16.46 -5.02 3.68
CA GLU A 86 -15.67 -5.79 2.72
C GLU A 86 -14.26 -5.98 3.29
N THR A 87 -13.77 -7.22 3.18
CA THR A 87 -12.42 -7.57 3.59
C THR A 87 -11.71 -8.37 2.51
N VAL A 88 -10.39 -8.29 2.52
CA VAL A 88 -9.51 -9.04 1.64
C VAL A 88 -8.45 -9.79 2.44
N SER A 89 -8.03 -10.92 1.89
CA SER A 89 -7.11 -11.84 2.53
C SER A 89 -5.64 -11.42 2.41
N SER A 90 -5.29 -10.64 1.38
CA SER A 90 -3.91 -10.21 1.12
C SER A 90 -3.72 -8.70 1.31
N LEU A 91 -2.53 -8.31 1.77
CA LEU A 91 -2.12 -6.91 1.83
C LEU A 91 -2.06 -6.29 0.43
N ASP A 92 -1.60 -7.05 -0.54
CA ASP A 92 -1.49 -6.58 -1.92
C ASP A 92 -2.87 -6.30 -2.52
N GLU A 93 -3.84 -7.20 -2.34
CA GLU A 93 -5.24 -6.97 -2.75
C GLU A 93 -5.78 -5.65 -2.18
N CYS A 94 -5.53 -5.41 -0.89
CA CYS A 94 -5.94 -4.18 -0.22
C CYS A 94 -5.31 -2.95 -0.89
N ILE A 95 -3.98 -2.94 -1.04
CA ILE A 95 -3.23 -1.84 -1.68
C ILE A 95 -3.69 -1.61 -3.13
N LYS A 96 -3.92 -2.69 -3.89
CA LYS A 96 -4.38 -2.61 -5.28
C LYS A 96 -5.77 -2.01 -5.37
N VAL A 97 -6.69 -2.31 -4.45
CA VAL A 97 -8.01 -1.66 -4.42
C VAL A 97 -7.85 -0.15 -4.24
N PHE A 98 -7.04 0.31 -3.28
CA PHE A 98 -6.79 1.74 -3.10
C PHE A 98 -6.18 2.39 -4.36
N ALA A 99 -5.19 1.73 -4.98
CA ALA A 99 -4.51 2.25 -6.15
C ALA A 99 -5.37 2.25 -7.43
N MET A 100 -6.11 1.17 -7.69
CA MET A 100 -6.93 1.01 -8.90
C MET A 100 -8.11 1.98 -8.93
N TYR A 101 -8.78 2.14 -7.79
CA TYR A 101 -9.96 2.98 -7.70
C TYR A 101 -9.63 4.43 -7.28
N SER A 102 -8.34 4.75 -7.11
CA SER A 102 -7.88 6.05 -6.61
C SER A 102 -8.61 6.48 -5.33
N ILE A 103 -8.90 5.50 -4.47
CA ILE A 103 -9.63 5.76 -3.22
C ILE A 103 -8.68 6.47 -2.26
N PRO A 104 -9.05 7.65 -1.74
CA PRO A 104 -8.19 8.35 -0.81
C PRO A 104 -8.12 7.62 0.52
N ALA A 105 -6.93 7.14 0.89
CA ALA A 105 -6.63 6.68 2.23
C ALA A 105 -6.23 7.90 3.07
N CYS A 106 -7.14 8.39 3.92
CA CYS A 106 -6.95 9.63 4.69
C CYS A 106 -6.56 10.85 3.82
N GLY A 107 -7.12 10.95 2.61
CA GLY A 107 -6.83 12.03 1.66
C GLY A 107 -5.60 11.79 0.76
N ILE A 108 -4.96 10.63 0.87
CA ILE A 108 -3.77 10.26 0.09
C ILE A 108 -4.15 9.24 -0.99
N ILE A 109 -3.65 9.42 -2.21
CA ILE A 109 -3.94 8.53 -3.34
C ILE A 109 -2.68 7.74 -3.72
N LEU A 110 -2.82 6.42 -3.74
CA LEU A 110 -1.81 5.50 -4.25
C LEU A 110 -1.93 5.43 -5.78
N LYS A 111 -0.81 5.54 -6.50
CA LYS A 111 -0.83 5.47 -7.98
C LYS A 111 0.16 4.44 -8.50
N LYS A 112 1.41 4.52 -8.07
CA LYS A 112 2.50 3.75 -8.67
C LYS A 112 3.34 3.02 -7.62
N PRO A 113 3.40 1.68 -7.67
CA PRO A 113 4.35 0.93 -6.87
C PRO A 113 5.77 1.17 -7.39
N ILE A 114 6.70 1.53 -6.51
CA ILE A 114 8.12 1.57 -6.83
C ILE A 114 8.68 0.16 -6.67
N LYS A 115 8.91 -0.50 -7.81
CA LYS A 115 9.45 -1.86 -7.89
C LYS A 115 10.98 -1.85 -7.84
N LEU A 116 11.58 -2.99 -7.48
CA LEU A 116 13.04 -3.15 -7.40
C LEU A 116 13.73 -3.46 -8.75
N TYR A 117 12.97 -3.75 -9.80
CA TYR A 117 13.48 -4.18 -11.11
C TYR A 117 13.24 -3.18 -12.24
#